data_AF-A0A382GUE8-F1
#
_entry.id   AF-A0A382GUE8-F1
#
_cell.length_a   1.000
_cell.length_b   1.000
_cell.length_c   1.000
_cell.angle_alpha   90.00
_cell.angle_beta   90.00
_cell.angle_gamma   90.00
#
_symmetry.space_group_name_H-M   'P 1'
#
loop_
_entity.id
_entity.type
_entity.pdbx_description
1 polymer ?
#
loop_
_entity_poly.entity_id
_entity_poly.type
_entity_poly.pdbx_seq_one_letter_code
_entity_poly.pdbx_strand_id
1 'polypeptide(L)' 'MEETIFIASDHAGFELKKQILNSIKNNLVDLGVDNKNSADYPDYAKMLVSKINSTKNS' A
#
# COMPACT_ATOMS: atom_id res chain seq x y z
N MET A 1 0.19 4.79 -20.50
CA MET A 1 0.47 5.28 -19.13
C MET A 1 0.79 4.06 -18.29
N GLU A 2 1.76 4.16 -17.38
CA GLU A 2 2.00 3.09 -16.41
C GLU A 2 0.86 3.06 -15.38
N GLU A 3 0.31 1.89 -15.13
CA GLU A 3 -0.71 1.73 -14.10
C GLU A 3 -0.11 1.98 -12.72
N THR A 4 -0.81 2.78 -11.90
CA THR A 4 -0.41 3.01 -10.51
C THR A 4 -1.03 1.92 -9.64
N ILE A 5 -0.19 1.21 -8.90
CA ILE A 5 -0.61 0.12 -8.01
C ILE A 5 -0.45 0.59 -6.57
N PHE A 6 -1.56 0.73 -5.85
CA PHE A 6 -1.53 1.01 -4.43
C PHE A 6 -1.35 -0.30 -3.64
N ILE A 7 -0.44 -0.30 -2.66
CA ILE A 7 -0.22 -1.44 -1.77
C ILE A 7 -0.24 -0.95 -0.31
N ALA A 8 -0.89 -1.70 0.57
CA ALA A 8 -0.88 -1.44 2.00
C ALA A 8 -0.87 -2.77 2.77
N SER A 9 -0.21 -2.76 3.93
CA SER A 9 -0.19 -3.88 4.86
C SER A 9 -0.23 -3.35 6.29
N ASP A 10 -0.66 -4.20 7.22
CA ASP A 10 -0.42 -4.01 8.64
C ASP A 10 0.99 -4.47 9.05
N HIS A 11 1.25 -4.50 10.36
CA HIS A 11 2.52 -4.88 10.95
C HIS A 11 2.95 -6.32 10.59
N ALA A 12 2.01 -7.26 10.48
CA ALA A 12 2.31 -8.64 10.11
C ALA A 12 2.77 -8.74 8.64
N GLY A 13 2.23 -7.91 7.76
CA GLY A 13 2.60 -7.87 6.35
C GLY A 13 3.82 -7.00 6.00
N PHE A 14 4.41 -6.28 6.96
CA PHE A 14 5.47 -5.28 6.69
C PHE A 14 6.68 -5.82 5.92
N GLU A 15 7.23 -6.97 6.34
CA GLU A 15 8.42 -7.56 5.71
C GLU A 15 8.13 -8.05 4.30
N LEU A 16 6.99 -8.72 4.09
CA LEU A 16 6.59 -9.18 2.76
C LEU A 16 6.32 -7.99 1.82
N LYS A 17 5.63 -6.96 2.30
CA LYS A 17 5.40 -5.73 1.54
C LYS A 17 6.72 -5.11 1.06
N LYS A 18 7.73 -5.02 1.93
CA LYS A 18 9.07 -4.54 1.56
C LYS A 18 9.73 -5.38 0.47
N GLN A 19 9.60 -6.71 0.56
CA GLN A 19 10.13 -7.60 -0.48
C GLN A 19 9.43 -7.39 -1.82
N ILE A 20 8.12 -7.21 -1.82
CA ILE A 20 7.32 -6.91 -3.03
C ILE A 20 7.77 -5.58 -3.66
N LEU A 21 7.89 -4.51 -2.85
CA LEU A 21 8.33 -3.19 -3.30
C LEU A 21 9.72 -3.22 -3.96
N ASN A 22 10.63 -4.05 -3.43
CA ASN A 22 11.98 -4.20 -3.99
C ASN A 22 12.01 -5.08 -5.26
N SER A 23 11.01 -5.94 -5.46
CA SER A 23 11.00 -6.93 -6.53
C SER A 23 10.25 -6.48 -7.79
N ILE A 24 9.30 -5.55 -7.64
CA ILE A 24 8.43 -5.09 -8.72
C ILE A 24 8.93 -3.73 -9.23
N LYS A 25 9.08 -3.61 -10.57
CA LYS A 25 9.52 -2.37 -11.23
C LYS A 25 8.37 -1.46 -11.69
N ASN A 26 7.12 -1.79 -11.36
CA ASN A 26 5.96 -0.96 -11.65
C ASN A 26 5.85 0.23 -10.67
N ASN A 27 5.02 1.21 -11.03
CA ASN A 27 4.69 2.35 -10.18
C ASN A 27 3.84 1.92 -8.97
N LEU A 28 4.51 1.43 -7.93
CA LEU A 28 3.92 1.05 -6.65
C LEU A 28 3.90 2.24 -5.70
N VAL A 29 2.74 2.50 -5.11
CA VAL A 29 2.56 3.50 -4.06
C VAL A 29 2.27 2.77 -2.75
N ASP A 30 3.23 2.81 -1.83
CA ASP A 30 3.11 2.24 -0.50
C ASP A 30 2.27 3.15 0.42
N LEU A 31 1.17 2.60 0.92
CA LEU A 31 0.26 3.20 1.87
C LEU A 31 0.13 2.34 3.14
N GLY A 32 0.99 1.35 3.36
CA GLY A 32 0.98 0.50 4.54
C GLY A 32 1.82 1.06 5.69
N VAL A 33 1.96 0.27 6.76
CA VAL A 33 2.83 0.61 7.89
C VAL A 33 4.30 0.81 7.46
N ASP A 34 5.00 1.75 8.07
CA ASP A 34 6.43 1.99 7.84
C ASP A 34 7.34 1.26 8.85
N ASN A 35 6.74 0.61 9.85
CA ASN A 35 7.40 -0.10 10.94
C ASN A 35 6.57 -1.31 11.43
N LYS A 36 7.09 -2.02 12.44
CA LYS A 36 6.47 -3.23 13.03
C LYS A 36 5.62 -2.95 14.27
N ASN A 37 5.36 -1.69 14.60
CA ASN A 37 4.52 -1.35 15.73
C ASN A 37 3.07 -1.77 15.44
N SER A 38 2.30 -1.96 16.51
CA SER A 38 0.88 -2.29 16.39
C SER A 38 0.17 -1.31 15.46
N ALA A 39 -0.67 -1.86 14.60
CA ALA A 39 -1.35 -1.12 13.55
C ALA A 39 -2.80 -1.59 13.44
N ASP A 40 -3.72 -0.64 13.34
CA ASP A 40 -5.12 -0.91 13.10
C ASP A 40 -5.33 -1.14 11.60
N TYR A 41 -5.35 -2.41 11.19
CA TYR A 41 -5.55 -2.82 9.80
C TYR A 41 -6.70 -2.07 9.08
N PRO A 42 -7.88 -1.85 9.71
CA PRO A 42 -8.96 -1.12 9.07
C PRO A 42 -8.60 0.30 8.60
N ASP A 43 -7.67 0.99 9.28
CA ASP A 43 -7.28 2.35 8.91
C ASP A 43 -6.45 2.37 7.63
N TYR A 44 -5.51 1.44 7.51
CA TYR A 44 -4.71 1.25 6.29
C TYR A 44 -5.56 0.81 5.11
N ALA A 45 -6.54 -0.07 5.34
CA ALA A 45 -7.49 -0.49 4.32
C ALA A 45 -8.37 0.69 3.83
N LYS A 46 -8.91 1.49 4.76
CA LYS A 46 -9.69 2.69 4.43
C LYS A 46 -8.85 3.72 3.66
N MET A 47 -7.62 3.96 4.07
CA MET A 47 -6.71 4.90 3.41
C MET A 47 -6.43 4.47 1.96
N LEU A 48 -6.16 3.19 1.73
CA LEU A 48 -5.94 2.65 0.39
C LEU A 48 -7.19 2.80 -0.49
N VAL A 49 -8.37 2.40 0.00
CA VAL A 49 -9.64 2.54 -0.73
C VAL A 49 -9.96 4.00 -1.03
N SER A 50 -9.74 4.90 -0.06
CA SER A 50 -9.91 6.34 -0.27
C SER A 50 -8.99 6.84 -1.38
N LYS A 51 -7.74 6.36 -1.42
CA LYS A 51 -6.79 6.78 -2.45
C LYS A 51 -7.21 6.29 -3.83
N ILE A 52 -7.68 5.05 -3.96
CA ILE A 52 -8.25 4.53 -5.21
C ILE A 52 -9.42 5.41 -5.66
N ASN A 53 -10.39 5.68 -4.78
CA ASN A 53 -11.58 6.46 -5.12
C ASN A 53 -11.28 7.91 -5.51
N SER A 54 -10.27 8.52 -4.89
CA SER A 54 -9.80 9.87 -5.23
C SER A 54 -8.96 9.90 -6.51
N THR A 55 -8.33 8.78 -6.85
CA THR A 55 -7.59 8.61 -8.11
C THR A 55 -8.58 8.15 -9.18
N LYS A 56 -9.55 9.01 -9.52
CA LYS A 56 -10.45 8.74 -10.66
C LYS A 56 -9.60 8.63 -11.93
N ASN A 57 -9.64 7.48 -12.59
CA ASN A 57 -9.35 7.42 -14.02
C ASN A 57 -10.30 8.41 -14.72
N SER A 58 -9.74 9.49 -15.25
CA SER A 58 -10.44 10.36 -16.21
C SER A 58 -10.28 9.79 -17.61
#